data_AF-A0A5C3PSF0-F1
#
_entry.id   AF-A0A5C3PSF0-F1
#
_cell.length_a   1.000
_cell.length_b   1.000
_cell.length_c   1.000
_cell.angle_alpha   90.00
_cell.angle_beta   90.00
_cell.angle_gamma   90.00
#
_symmetry.space_group_name_H-M   'P 1'
#
loop_
_entity.id
_entity.type
_entity.pdbx_description
1 polymer ?
#
loop_
_entity_poly.entity_id
_entity_poly.type
_entity_poly.pdbx_seq_one_letter_code
_entity_poly.pdbx_strand_id
1 'polypeptide(L)'
;MADDPMQGVAASRESDSIRQPSGSVPEQPSEQGIQAEAATAGGVQHTAPAPRPDETSAASGSQASLDQVNTSAGTIKAEKSKSQTKKRLAIRRHANKIARTDDYTEWYSSCSRDPLAEPPNVRRSPGILYVHRHKHETEAKWDTQVWMYARREGAQGAVRKGIFLLQNRDAGTEGEWVAVRPGQKHPELPGYVLHLRETGEPSWVKASTARTYRARGQADS
;
A
#
# COMPACT_ATOMS: atom_id res chain seq x y z
N MET A 1 10.41 -11.56 -71.76
CA MET A 1 10.27 -11.96 -70.33
C MET A 1 11.56 -11.58 -69.64
N ALA A 2 11.43 -11.08 -68.41
CA ALA A 2 12.19 -9.98 -67.84
C ALA A 2 13.69 -10.23 -67.60
N ASP A 3 14.42 -9.12 -67.77
CA ASP A 3 15.81 -8.83 -67.45
C ASP A 3 15.98 -8.70 -65.92
N ASP A 4 16.98 -9.37 -65.34
CA ASP A 4 17.29 -9.33 -63.90
C ASP A 4 18.68 -8.69 -63.70
N PRO A 5 18.76 -7.46 -63.14
CA PRO A 5 20.04 -6.86 -62.80
C PRO A 5 20.33 -6.89 -61.28
N MET A 6 21.37 -7.64 -60.95
CA MET A 6 22.56 -7.25 -60.18
C MET A 6 22.41 -6.41 -58.89
N GLN A 7 22.73 -7.10 -57.78
CA GLN A 7 23.68 -6.70 -56.72
C GLN A 7 23.78 -5.22 -56.32
N GLY A 8 23.33 -4.93 -55.09
CA GLY A 8 23.71 -3.74 -54.31
C GLY A 8 24.34 -4.14 -52.98
N VAL A 9 25.67 -4.12 -52.95
CA VAL A 9 26.52 -4.16 -51.75
C VAL A 9 26.40 -2.85 -50.98
N ALA A 10 26.17 -2.92 -49.67
CA ALA A 10 26.46 -1.83 -48.75
C ALA A 10 26.87 -2.39 -47.40
N ALA A 11 28.19 -2.53 -47.23
CA ALA A 11 28.83 -2.64 -45.94
C ALA A 11 28.88 -1.25 -45.30
N SER A 12 28.27 -1.09 -44.12
CA SER A 12 28.60 0.02 -43.22
C SER A 12 29.17 -0.55 -41.93
N ARG A 13 30.51 -0.48 -41.93
CA ARG A 13 31.42 -0.61 -40.80
C ARG A 13 31.37 0.73 -40.06
N GLU A 14 30.92 0.74 -38.82
CA GLU A 14 31.21 1.86 -37.91
C GLU A 14 31.79 1.28 -36.62
N SER A 15 33.07 1.57 -36.47
CA SER A 15 33.94 1.17 -35.39
C SER A 15 33.75 2.06 -34.15
N ASP A 16 34.13 1.50 -33.01
CA ASP A 16 34.85 2.16 -31.91
C ASP A 16 34.24 3.40 -31.22
N SER A 17 33.81 3.19 -29.98
CA SER A 17 34.45 3.93 -28.89
C SER A 17 34.30 3.23 -27.53
N ILE A 18 35.40 2.58 -27.17
CA ILE A 18 35.78 2.16 -25.83
C ILE A 18 35.76 3.38 -24.89
N ARG A 19 35.00 3.29 -23.79
CA ARG A 19 35.37 3.98 -22.54
C ARG A 19 34.83 3.22 -21.33
N GLN A 20 35.62 2.24 -20.89
CA GLN A 20 35.58 1.77 -19.50
C GLN A 20 36.24 2.82 -18.61
N PRO A 21 35.63 3.23 -17.50
CA PRO A 21 36.39 3.69 -16.35
C PRO A 21 36.64 2.51 -15.41
N SER A 22 37.80 1.87 -15.56
CA SER A 22 38.47 1.20 -14.45
C SER A 22 38.92 2.27 -13.47
N GLY A 23 38.27 2.34 -12.31
CA GLY A 23 38.63 3.21 -11.21
C GLY A 23 38.62 2.40 -9.91
N SER A 24 39.58 1.49 -9.79
CA SER A 24 39.97 0.93 -8.50
C SER A 24 40.72 2.01 -7.72
N VAL A 25 40.14 2.46 -6.60
CA VAL A 25 40.85 3.21 -5.56
C VAL A 25 40.54 2.53 -4.23
N PRO A 26 41.48 1.79 -3.63
CA PRO A 26 41.46 1.49 -2.22
C PRO A 26 42.21 2.60 -1.48
N GLU A 27 41.49 3.48 -0.79
CA GLU A 27 42.08 4.43 0.16
C GLU A 27 41.39 4.24 1.52
N GLN A 28 41.97 3.37 2.34
CA GLN A 28 42.13 3.63 3.79
C GLN A 28 43.08 4.82 3.93
N PRO A 29 43.00 5.68 4.97
CA PRO A 29 42.83 5.29 6.38
C PRO A 29 41.96 6.24 7.23
N SER A 30 41.54 5.78 8.40
CA SER A 30 41.78 6.47 9.70
C SER A 30 41.04 5.75 10.80
N GLU A 31 41.81 4.97 11.55
CA GLU A 31 41.53 4.67 12.94
C GLU A 31 41.62 5.98 13.73
N GLN A 32 40.50 6.45 14.27
CA GLN A 32 40.52 7.34 15.43
C GLN A 32 39.61 6.73 16.48
N GLY A 33 40.27 6.30 17.54
CA GLY A 33 39.67 5.61 18.66
C GLY A 33 38.70 6.48 19.44
N ILE A 34 37.67 5.81 19.95
CA ILE A 34 37.09 6.17 21.23
C ILE A 34 37.27 4.92 22.09
N GLN A 35 38.35 4.95 22.86
CA GLN A 35 38.43 4.18 24.10
C GLN A 35 37.35 4.74 25.02
N ALA A 36 36.41 3.89 25.42
CA ALA A 36 35.69 4.07 26.67
C ALA A 36 35.66 2.71 27.35
N GLU A 37 36.30 2.73 28.52
CA GLU A 37 36.60 1.61 29.40
C GLU A 37 35.41 0.72 29.75
N ALA A 38 35.81 -0.51 30.07
CA ALA A 38 35.04 -1.59 30.63
C ALA A 38 34.73 -1.38 32.13
N ALA A 39 33.95 -2.34 32.63
CA ALA A 39 33.61 -2.64 34.02
C ALA A 39 32.40 -1.85 34.55
N THR A 40 31.30 -2.51 34.89
CA THR A 40 31.29 -3.37 36.07
C THR A 40 30.15 -4.38 36.04
N ALA A 41 30.49 -5.58 36.51
CA ALA A 41 29.65 -6.73 36.72
C ALA A 41 28.59 -6.53 37.83
N GLY A 42 27.45 -7.19 37.65
CA GLY A 42 26.43 -7.52 38.65
C GLY A 42 25.26 -8.14 37.88
N GLY A 43 24.99 -9.45 37.93
CA GLY A 43 24.56 -10.17 39.14
C GLY A 43 23.31 -9.47 39.66
N VAL A 44 22.08 -9.98 39.52
CA VAL A 44 21.57 -11.20 40.14
C VAL A 44 20.17 -11.59 39.59
N GLN A 45 19.99 -12.90 39.40
CA GLN A 45 18.84 -13.74 39.79
C GLN A 45 17.45 -13.57 39.14
N HIS A 46 17.13 -14.58 38.32
CA HIS A 46 15.95 -15.47 38.40
C HIS A 46 14.78 -15.06 39.33
N THR A 47 13.58 -15.00 38.77
CA THR A 47 12.45 -15.81 39.29
C THR A 47 11.35 -15.95 38.24
N ALA A 48 10.88 -17.19 38.12
CA ALA A 48 9.88 -17.68 37.19
C ALA A 48 8.44 -17.45 37.75
N PRO A 49 7.37 -17.90 37.06
CA PRO A 49 6.01 -17.36 37.16
C PRO A 49 5.20 -17.96 38.31
N ALA A 50 4.16 -17.23 38.72
CA ALA A 50 3.10 -17.76 39.59
C ALA A 50 1.77 -17.91 38.81
N PRO A 51 1.18 -19.11 38.77
CA PRO A 51 -0.19 -19.35 38.30
C PRO A 51 -1.20 -19.02 39.40
N ARG A 52 -2.43 -18.64 39.01
CA ARG A 52 -3.59 -18.61 39.91
C ARG A 52 -4.63 -19.64 39.45
N PRO A 53 -4.98 -20.62 40.29
CA PRO A 53 -6.18 -21.43 40.18
C PRO A 53 -7.29 -20.87 41.10
N ASP A 54 -8.55 -20.98 40.67
CA ASP A 54 -9.79 -21.11 41.47
C ASP A 54 -10.93 -21.15 40.42
N GLU A 55 -11.48 -22.33 40.06
CA GLU A 55 -12.61 -23.02 40.72
C GLU A 55 -13.80 -22.06 40.96
N THR A 56 -14.97 -22.22 40.34
CA THR A 56 -15.95 -23.26 40.65
C THR A 56 -17.15 -23.22 39.67
N SER A 57 -17.44 -24.40 39.10
CA SER A 57 -18.70 -25.07 38.76
C SER A 57 -20.08 -24.39 38.59
N ALA A 58 -20.79 -24.95 37.59
CA ALA A 58 -22.19 -25.46 37.58
C ALA A 58 -23.34 -24.59 37.03
N ALA A 59 -23.89 -25.05 35.88
CA ALA A 59 -25.31 -25.40 35.60
C ALA A 59 -25.48 -25.47 34.05
N SER A 60 -25.78 -26.60 33.39
CA SER A 60 -26.95 -27.49 33.43
C SER A 60 -28.20 -26.96 32.71
N GLY A 61 -28.67 -27.71 31.71
CA GLY A 61 -29.98 -27.60 31.02
C GLY A 61 -29.98 -26.70 29.76
N SER A 62 -30.61 -27.03 28.63
CA SER A 62 -31.56 -28.09 28.29
C SER A 62 -31.68 -28.25 26.76
N GLN A 63 -32.07 -29.46 26.35
CA GLN A 63 -32.39 -29.90 25.01
C GLN A 63 -33.71 -29.31 24.44
N ALA A 64 -33.93 -29.63 23.16
CA ALA A 64 -35.16 -29.63 22.36
C ALA A 64 -35.36 -28.35 21.51
N SER A 65 -35.89 -28.38 20.29
CA SER A 65 -36.61 -29.44 19.59
C SER A 65 -36.57 -29.20 18.06
N LEU A 66 -36.92 -30.27 17.37
CA LEU A 66 -37.03 -30.52 15.95
C LEU A 66 -37.98 -29.62 15.12
N ASP A 67 -37.76 -29.75 13.80
CA ASP A 67 -38.71 -29.69 12.68
C ASP A 67 -39.28 -28.35 12.22
N GLN A 68 -38.84 -27.92 11.02
CA GLN A 68 -39.80 -27.66 9.94
C GLN A 68 -39.15 -27.70 8.55
N VAL A 69 -39.43 -28.77 7.81
CA VAL A 69 -39.46 -28.79 6.35
C VAL A 69 -40.75 -28.11 5.91
N ASN A 70 -40.66 -27.13 5.00
CA ASN A 70 -41.65 -27.02 3.94
C ASN A 70 -41.13 -26.23 2.73
N THR A 71 -41.05 -26.92 1.60
CA THR A 71 -40.82 -26.40 0.26
C THR A 71 -42.08 -25.69 -0.22
N SER A 72 -41.99 -24.48 -0.79
CA SER A 72 -42.93 -24.01 -1.84
C SER A 72 -42.39 -22.78 -2.57
N ALA A 73 -42.58 -22.84 -3.88
CA ALA A 73 -42.04 -21.97 -4.91
C ALA A 73 -42.67 -20.55 -4.96
N GLY A 74 -41.90 -19.63 -5.55
CA GLY A 74 -42.43 -18.51 -6.34
C GLY A 74 -42.91 -17.29 -5.57
N THR A 75 -42.00 -16.37 -5.24
CA THR A 75 -42.20 -14.91 -5.29
C THR A 75 -40.82 -14.27 -5.18
N ILE A 76 -40.43 -13.46 -6.16
CA ILE A 76 -39.19 -12.68 -6.15
C ILE A 76 -39.34 -11.60 -5.07
N LYS A 77 -39.03 -11.97 -3.82
CA LYS A 77 -38.87 -11.03 -2.71
C LYS A 77 -37.61 -10.24 -2.99
N ALA A 78 -37.77 -8.96 -3.34
CA ALA A 78 -36.70 -7.98 -3.25
C ALA A 78 -35.99 -8.17 -1.91
N GLU A 79 -34.75 -8.63 -1.95
CA GLU A 79 -33.88 -8.70 -0.80
C GLU A 79 -33.83 -7.29 -0.22
N LYS A 80 -34.49 -7.12 0.93
CA LYS A 80 -34.27 -5.97 1.79
C LYS A 80 -32.81 -6.03 2.17
N SER A 81 -31.98 -5.28 1.44
CA SER A 81 -30.60 -5.00 1.78
C SER A 81 -30.62 -4.61 3.25
N LYS A 82 -30.09 -5.49 4.10
CA LYS A 82 -29.94 -5.21 5.53
C LYS A 82 -29.17 -3.91 5.59
N SER A 83 -29.87 -2.83 5.94
CA SER A 83 -29.27 -1.53 6.20
C SER A 83 -28.28 -1.75 7.33
N GLN A 84 -27.03 -2.04 6.97
CA GLN A 84 -25.93 -2.08 7.92
C GLN A 84 -26.00 -0.74 8.64
N THR A 85 -26.38 -0.78 9.92
CA THR A 85 -26.27 0.36 10.80
C THR A 85 -24.83 0.82 10.67
N LYS A 86 -24.64 1.97 10.00
CA LYS A 86 -23.33 2.51 9.62
C LYS A 86 -22.57 2.80 10.91
N LYS A 87 -21.90 1.80 11.46
CA LYS A 87 -20.90 1.98 12.51
C LYS A 87 -19.89 2.93 11.89
N ARG A 88 -19.87 4.17 12.40
CA ARG A 88 -19.00 5.21 11.88
C ARG A 88 -17.57 4.72 12.08
N LEU A 89 -16.90 4.39 10.98
CA LEU A 89 -15.49 4.00 11.02
C LEU A 89 -14.71 5.14 11.66
N ALA A 90 -13.87 4.81 12.63
CA ALA A 90 -12.96 5.78 13.22
C ALA A 90 -11.84 6.06 12.20
N ILE A 91 -12.03 7.09 11.40
CA ILE A 91 -11.06 7.51 10.38
C ILE A 91 -10.09 8.51 10.99
N ARG A 92 -8.79 8.23 10.89
CA ARG A 92 -7.71 9.13 11.31
C ARG A 92 -6.95 9.64 10.10
N ARG A 93 -6.55 10.91 10.11
CA ARG A 93 -5.69 11.50 9.07
C ARG A 93 -4.25 11.53 9.56
N HIS A 94 -3.34 11.21 8.66
CA HIS A 94 -1.91 11.18 8.89
C HIS A 94 -1.18 11.90 7.75
N ALA A 95 0.01 12.40 8.06
CA ALA A 95 0.92 12.96 7.09
C ALA A 95 2.37 12.63 7.49
N ASN A 96 3.23 12.35 6.52
CA ASN A 96 4.65 12.12 6.76
C ASN A 96 5.48 12.76 5.65
N LYS A 97 6.55 13.46 6.02
CA LYS A 97 7.39 14.18 5.06
C LYS A 97 8.10 13.18 4.15
N ILE A 98 8.02 13.41 2.84
CA ILE A 98 8.76 12.60 1.87
C ILE A 98 10.21 13.06 1.86
N ALA A 99 11.14 12.11 1.89
CA ALA A 99 12.56 12.44 1.94
C ALA A 99 13.01 13.16 0.66
N ARG A 100 13.71 14.29 0.84
CA ARG A 100 14.29 15.12 -0.23
C ARG A 100 13.26 15.80 -1.15
N THR A 101 12.06 16.04 -0.64
CA THR A 101 11.01 16.83 -1.27
C THR A 101 10.36 17.74 -0.23
N ASP A 102 9.61 18.73 -0.68
CA ASP A 102 8.75 19.55 0.18
C ASP A 102 7.33 18.96 0.34
N ASP A 103 7.07 17.85 -0.35
CA ASP A 103 5.80 17.12 -0.31
C ASP A 103 5.69 16.17 0.88
N TYR A 104 4.44 15.81 1.19
CA TYR A 104 4.07 14.88 2.26
C TYR A 104 3.29 13.70 1.69
N THR A 105 3.57 12.50 2.21
CA THR A 105 2.66 11.37 2.08
C THR A 105 1.46 11.65 2.98
N GLU A 106 0.30 11.93 2.41
CA GLU A 106 -0.94 12.07 3.16
C GLU A 106 -1.79 10.80 3.05
N TRP A 107 -2.34 10.34 4.18
CA TRP A 107 -3.24 9.20 4.16
C TRP A 107 -4.29 9.25 5.26
N TYR A 108 -5.36 8.51 5.03
CA TYR A 108 -6.36 8.18 6.03
C TYR A 108 -6.18 6.74 6.48
N SER A 109 -6.40 6.47 7.76
CA SER A 109 -6.37 5.12 8.31
C SER A 109 -7.70 4.79 8.99
N SER A 110 -8.12 3.53 8.89
CA SER A 110 -9.20 2.97 9.70
C SER A 110 -8.92 1.52 10.06
N CYS A 111 -9.51 1.06 11.15
CA CYS A 111 -9.43 -0.33 11.59
C CYS A 111 -10.85 -0.87 11.79
N SER A 112 -11.15 -2.04 11.25
CA SER A 112 -12.41 -2.73 11.52
C SER A 112 -12.22 -4.25 11.54
N ARG A 113 -13.30 -5.03 11.73
CA ARG A 113 -13.25 -6.49 11.63
C ARG A 113 -13.51 -6.97 10.20
N ASP A 114 -14.26 -6.18 9.44
CA ASP A 114 -14.72 -6.57 8.11
C ASP A 114 -13.83 -5.93 7.04
N PRO A 115 -13.55 -6.62 5.93
CA PRO A 115 -12.91 -5.99 4.78
C PRO A 115 -13.81 -4.90 4.20
N LEU A 116 -13.21 -3.85 3.66
CA LEU A 116 -13.95 -2.81 2.95
C LEU A 116 -13.95 -3.12 1.45
N ALA A 117 -15.13 -3.02 0.84
CA ALA A 117 -15.27 -3.06 -0.62
C ALA A 117 -14.74 -1.76 -1.26
N GLU A 118 -15.07 -0.63 -0.65
CA GLU A 118 -14.70 0.71 -1.13
C GLU A 118 -14.28 1.59 0.05
N PRO A 119 -13.36 2.54 -0.17
CA PRO A 119 -12.98 3.48 0.87
C PRO A 119 -14.14 4.44 1.18
N PRO A 120 -14.26 4.91 2.44
CA PRO A 120 -15.25 5.90 2.83
C PRO A 120 -15.11 7.21 2.08
N ASN A 121 -16.17 8.02 2.10
CA ASN A 121 -16.19 9.35 1.50
C ASN A 121 -15.32 10.35 2.29
N VAL A 122 -14.01 10.28 2.09
CA VAL A 122 -13.00 11.20 2.65
C VAL A 122 -12.53 12.20 1.60
N ARG A 123 -11.64 13.13 1.98
CA ARG A 123 -11.09 14.13 1.06
C ARG A 123 -10.43 13.43 -0.13
N ARG A 124 -10.77 13.93 -1.32
CA ARG A 124 -10.36 13.41 -2.63
C ARG A 124 -9.32 14.33 -3.25
N SER A 125 -8.04 14.02 -3.02
CA SER A 125 -6.92 14.72 -3.67
C SER A 125 -6.00 13.68 -4.30
N PRO A 126 -5.47 13.93 -5.51
CA PRO A 126 -4.53 13.01 -6.14
C PRO A 126 -3.38 12.64 -5.21
N GLY A 127 -3.00 11.37 -5.18
CA GLY A 127 -1.89 10.87 -4.36
C GLY A 127 -2.20 10.63 -2.88
N ILE A 128 -3.37 11.07 -2.37
CA ILE A 128 -3.83 10.69 -1.04
C ILE A 128 -4.12 9.19 -1.00
N LEU A 129 -3.69 8.55 0.09
CA LEU A 129 -3.93 7.13 0.34
C LEU A 129 -5.04 6.92 1.36
N TYR A 130 -5.72 5.78 1.26
CA TYR A 130 -6.59 5.26 2.30
C TYR A 130 -6.09 3.87 2.70
N VAL A 131 -5.87 3.66 3.99
CA VAL A 131 -5.37 2.40 4.55
C VAL A 131 -6.44 1.82 5.47
N HIS A 132 -6.92 0.64 5.13
CA HIS A 132 -7.80 -0.12 5.99
C HIS A 132 -7.09 -1.34 6.55
N ARG A 133 -7.13 -1.49 7.86
CA ARG A 133 -6.68 -2.70 8.54
C ARG A 133 -7.90 -3.48 9.01
N HIS A 134 -8.00 -4.73 8.60
CA HIS A 134 -9.04 -5.62 9.08
C HIS A 134 -8.44 -6.90 9.64
N LYS A 135 -9.14 -7.48 10.62
CA LYS A 135 -8.73 -8.74 11.24
C LYS A 135 -9.63 -9.83 10.70
N HIS A 136 -9.04 -10.81 10.03
CA HIS A 136 -9.79 -11.97 9.57
C HIS A 136 -10.33 -12.76 10.78
N GLU A 137 -11.52 -13.34 10.67
CA GLU A 137 -12.12 -14.10 11.78
C GLU A 137 -11.32 -15.37 12.09
N THR A 138 -10.76 -16.00 11.04
CA THR A 138 -10.03 -17.27 11.16
C THR A 138 -8.52 -17.10 11.36
N GLU A 139 -7.95 -15.93 11.08
CA GLU A 139 -6.51 -15.70 11.16
C GLU A 139 -6.16 -14.70 12.26
N ALA A 140 -5.09 -14.97 13.01
CA ALA A 140 -4.57 -14.01 13.99
C ALA A 140 -3.92 -12.77 13.36
N LYS A 141 -3.72 -12.79 12.03
CA LYS A 141 -3.02 -11.75 11.28
C LYS A 141 -3.99 -10.64 10.86
N TRP A 142 -3.45 -9.42 10.83
CA TRP A 142 -4.15 -8.27 10.26
C TRP A 142 -3.84 -8.17 8.78
N ASP A 143 -4.88 -8.07 7.96
CA ASP A 143 -4.75 -7.76 6.55
C ASP A 143 -4.88 -6.26 6.31
N THR A 144 -4.14 -5.78 5.32
CA THR A 144 -4.08 -4.36 4.98
C THR A 144 -4.54 -4.16 3.55
N GLN A 145 -5.60 -3.37 3.39
CA GLN A 145 -6.08 -2.92 2.08
C GLN A 145 -5.68 -1.45 1.91
N VAL A 146 -5.17 -1.11 0.73
CA VAL A 146 -4.72 0.25 0.42
C VAL A 146 -5.37 0.71 -0.86
N TRP A 147 -5.93 1.91 -0.82
CA TRP A 147 -6.44 2.62 -1.98
C TRP A 147 -5.69 3.92 -2.16
N MET A 148 -5.59 4.36 -3.41
CA MET A 148 -5.03 5.65 -3.79
C MET A 148 -6.09 6.40 -4.57
N TYR A 149 -6.28 7.68 -4.26
CA TYR A 149 -7.11 8.53 -5.10
C TYR A 149 -6.31 8.93 -6.34
N ALA A 150 -6.70 8.40 -7.49
CA ALA A 150 -6.12 8.73 -8.77
C ALA A 150 -6.99 9.79 -9.45
N ARG A 151 -6.36 10.80 -10.05
CA ARG A 151 -7.07 11.73 -10.94
C ARG A 151 -7.51 10.95 -12.18
N ARG A 152 -8.77 11.08 -12.60
CA ARG A 152 -9.19 10.56 -13.89
C ARG A 152 -8.47 11.36 -14.97
N GLU A 153 -7.50 10.75 -15.62
CA GLU A 153 -6.78 11.35 -16.74
C GLU A 153 -7.71 11.32 -17.96
N GLY A 154 -8.56 12.36 -18.11
CA GLY A 154 -9.68 12.27 -19.05
C GLY A 154 -10.44 13.56 -19.39
N ALA A 155 -9.87 14.75 -19.21
CA ALA A 155 -10.47 15.99 -19.73
C ALA A 155 -9.45 16.94 -20.40
N GLN A 156 -8.31 16.42 -20.85
CA GLN A 156 -7.32 17.19 -21.59
C GLN A 156 -7.40 16.81 -23.09
N GLY A 157 -8.57 17.01 -23.70
CA GLY A 157 -8.76 16.61 -25.10
C GLY A 157 -10.08 16.96 -25.79
N ALA A 158 -11.08 17.52 -25.11
CA ALA A 158 -12.26 18.05 -25.79
C ALA A 158 -12.09 19.56 -26.00
N VAL A 159 -11.44 19.91 -27.12
CA VAL A 159 -11.53 21.23 -27.73
C VAL A 159 -13.00 21.48 -28.05
N ARG A 160 -13.73 22.12 -27.14
CA ARG A 160 -14.99 22.79 -27.50
C ARG A 160 -14.64 24.03 -28.31
N LYS A 161 -14.44 23.85 -29.62
CA LYS A 161 -14.67 24.90 -30.61
C LYS A 161 -16.12 25.35 -30.44
N GLY A 162 -16.34 26.54 -29.92
CA GLY A 162 -17.67 27.13 -29.81
C GLY A 162 -17.88 27.79 -28.46
N ILE A 163 -17.38 29.03 -28.37
CA ILE A 163 -17.97 30.18 -27.67
C ILE A 163 -19.16 29.81 -26.77
N PHE A 164 -18.90 29.54 -25.49
CA PHE A 164 -19.77 29.91 -24.38
C PHE A 164 -18.95 29.87 -23.09
N LEU A 165 -18.47 31.05 -22.69
CA LEU A 165 -17.91 31.34 -21.38
C LEU A 165 -19.02 31.27 -20.32
N LEU A 166 -19.43 30.07 -19.92
CA LEU A 166 -20.02 29.88 -18.60
C LEU A 166 -19.07 29.08 -17.72
N GLN A 167 -18.76 29.71 -16.60
CA GLN A 167 -17.98 29.23 -15.49
C GLN A 167 -18.47 27.86 -15.01
N ASN A 168 -17.91 26.77 -15.56
CA ASN A 168 -17.85 25.50 -14.83
C ASN A 168 -16.69 25.62 -13.84
N ARG A 169 -16.93 26.38 -12.77
CA ARG A 169 -16.01 26.56 -11.64
C ARG A 169 -15.96 25.33 -10.73
N ASP A 170 -16.74 24.30 -11.09
CA ASP A 170 -16.68 22.93 -10.60
C ASP A 170 -16.14 21.98 -11.69
N ALA A 171 -15.01 22.34 -12.31
CA ALA A 171 -14.12 21.36 -12.95
C ALA A 171 -13.48 20.50 -11.84
N GLY A 172 -14.36 19.81 -11.12
CA GLY A 172 -14.11 19.04 -9.93
C GLY A 172 -13.03 18.03 -10.21
N THR A 173 -12.28 17.73 -9.16
CA THR A 173 -11.31 16.65 -9.07
C THR A 173 -12.02 15.30 -9.22
N GLU A 174 -12.65 15.05 -10.38
CA GLU A 174 -13.14 13.74 -10.76
C GLU A 174 -11.94 12.80 -10.78
N GLY A 175 -11.96 11.88 -9.83
CA GLY A 175 -10.97 10.87 -9.63
C GLY A 175 -11.66 9.69 -8.99
N GLU A 176 -10.94 8.58 -8.95
CA GLU A 176 -11.46 7.33 -8.43
C GLU A 176 -10.47 6.77 -7.42
N TRP A 177 -11.03 6.06 -6.44
CA TRP A 177 -10.21 5.29 -5.53
C TRP A 177 -9.82 3.99 -6.20
N VAL A 178 -8.53 3.84 -6.47
CA VAL A 178 -7.97 2.63 -7.07
C VAL A 178 -7.28 1.82 -5.98
N ALA A 179 -7.56 0.52 -5.92
CA ALA A 179 -6.81 -0.37 -5.05
C ALA A 179 -5.35 -0.46 -5.51
N VAL A 180 -4.40 -0.25 -4.61
CA VAL A 180 -2.96 -0.21 -4.94
C VAL A 180 -2.17 -1.22 -4.12
N ARG A 181 -1.03 -1.65 -4.65
CA ARG A 181 -0.11 -2.59 -4.01
C ARG A 181 1.24 -1.94 -3.72
N PRO A 182 2.04 -2.47 -2.77
CA PRO A 182 3.41 -2.02 -2.56
C PRO A 182 4.22 -2.08 -3.87
N GLY A 183 4.88 -0.98 -4.20
CA GLY A 183 5.62 -0.77 -5.44
C GLY A 183 4.86 0.05 -6.49
N GLN A 184 3.59 0.39 -6.28
CA GLN A 184 2.83 1.27 -7.17
C GLN A 184 3.52 2.63 -7.31
N LYS A 185 3.58 3.20 -8.52
CA LYS A 185 4.20 4.52 -8.77
C LYS A 185 3.32 5.65 -8.22
N HIS A 186 3.96 6.71 -7.71
CA HIS A 186 3.24 7.94 -7.34
C HIS A 186 2.66 8.61 -8.60
N PRO A 187 1.42 9.14 -8.55
CA PRO A 187 0.78 9.77 -9.72
C PRO A 187 1.51 11.02 -10.20
N GLU A 188 1.99 11.86 -9.27
CA GLU A 188 2.62 13.15 -9.60
C GLU A 188 4.15 13.21 -9.39
N LEU A 189 4.75 12.25 -8.67
CA LEU A 189 6.16 12.29 -8.26
C LEU A 189 6.93 11.20 -9.00
N PRO A 190 7.63 11.53 -10.10
CA PRO A 190 8.29 10.53 -10.92
C PRO A 190 9.42 9.83 -10.14
N GLY A 191 9.48 8.51 -10.28
CA GLY A 191 10.50 7.68 -9.61
C GLY A 191 10.22 7.36 -8.14
N TYR A 192 9.11 7.84 -7.57
CA TYR A 192 8.65 7.44 -6.24
C TYR A 192 7.65 6.28 -6.34
N VAL A 193 7.74 5.34 -5.40
CA VAL A 193 6.88 4.16 -5.30
C VAL A 193 6.35 4.00 -3.89
N LEU A 194 5.17 3.38 -3.80
CA LEU A 194 4.51 3.10 -2.53
C LEU A 194 5.27 2.02 -1.78
N HIS A 195 5.67 2.30 -0.56
CA HIS A 195 6.24 1.33 0.35
C HIS A 195 5.40 1.27 1.62
N LEU A 196 5.07 0.06 2.08
CA LEU A 196 4.41 -0.16 3.36
C LEU A 196 5.47 -0.56 4.38
N ARG A 197 5.52 0.16 5.50
CA ARG A 197 6.36 -0.18 6.65
C ARG A 197 5.80 -1.41 7.36
N GLU A 198 6.60 -2.03 8.23
CA GLU A 198 6.18 -3.16 9.09
C GLU A 198 4.97 -2.81 9.98
N THR A 199 4.86 -1.54 10.37
CA THR A 199 3.72 -1.01 11.13
C THR A 199 2.42 -0.93 10.32
N GLY A 200 2.48 -1.13 9.00
CA GLY A 200 1.38 -0.93 8.05
C GLY A 200 1.24 0.51 7.55
N GLU A 201 2.16 1.40 7.93
CA GLU A 201 2.12 2.80 7.49
C GLU A 201 2.65 2.96 6.07
N PRO A 202 1.93 3.65 5.17
CA PRO A 202 2.39 3.91 3.82
C PRO A 202 3.39 5.06 3.77
N SER A 203 4.36 4.94 2.87
CA SER A 203 5.36 5.98 2.60
C SER A 203 5.76 5.96 1.14
N TRP A 204 5.84 7.15 0.53
CA TRP A 204 6.42 7.31 -0.80
C TRP A 204 7.94 7.38 -0.70
N VAL A 205 8.63 6.45 -1.36
CA VAL A 205 10.10 6.37 -1.37
C VAL A 205 10.61 6.26 -2.79
N LYS A 206 11.88 6.65 -3.04
CA LYS A 206 12.50 6.44 -4.35
C LYS A 206 12.52 4.94 -4.69
N ALA A 207 12.24 4.61 -5.95
CA ALA A 207 12.22 3.24 -6.44
C ALA A 207 13.52 2.49 -6.17
N SER A 208 14.67 3.18 -6.22
CA SER A 208 15.97 2.61 -5.86
C SER A 208 16.04 2.20 -4.38
N THR A 209 15.57 3.05 -3.47
CA THR A 209 15.55 2.77 -2.02
C THR A 209 14.58 1.64 -1.67
N ALA A 210 13.40 1.59 -2.32
CA ALA A 210 12.42 0.53 -2.10
C ALA A 210 13.00 -0.87 -2.40
N ARG A 211 13.84 -0.99 -3.44
CA ARG A 211 14.52 -2.25 -3.78
C ARG A 211 15.45 -2.71 -2.66
N THR A 212 16.22 -1.78 -2.09
CA THR A 212 17.11 -2.08 -0.95
C THR A 212 16.34 -2.56 0.28
N TYR A 213 15.18 -1.96 0.60
CA TYR A 213 14.38 -2.40 1.73
C TYR A 213 13.79 -3.80 1.52
N ARG A 214 13.32 -4.11 0.30
CA ARG A 214 12.85 -5.47 -0.01
C ARG A 214 13.96 -6.51 0.13
N ALA A 215 15.17 -6.19 -0.34
CA ALA A 215 16.31 -7.10 -0.23
C ALA A 215 16.68 -7.41 1.23
N ARG A 216 16.57 -6.42 2.13
CA ARG A 216 16.83 -6.63 3.57
C ARG A 216 15.70 -7.33 4.29
N GLY A 217 14.45 -6.95 4.02
CA GLY A 217 13.28 -7.58 4.65
C GLY A 217 13.10 -9.06 4.29
N GLN A 218 13.68 -9.52 3.17
CA GLN A 218 13.72 -10.96 2.83
C GLN A 218 14.88 -11.73 3.49
N ALA A 219 15.88 -11.05 4.05
CA ALA A 219 16.99 -11.72 4.74
C ALA A 219 16.69 -12.03 6.21
N ASP A 220 15.69 -11.36 6.80
CA ASP A 220 15.31 -11.46 8.21
C ASP A 220 13.95 -12.17 8.44
N SER A 221 13.40 -12.89 7.45
CA SER A 221 12.21 -13.75 7.57
C SER A 221 12.54 -15.20 7.27
#